data_AF-A0A6P7GVR6-F1
#
_entry.id   AF-A0A6P7GVR6-F1
#
_cell.length_a   1.000
_cell.length_b   1.000
_cell.length_c   1.000
_cell.angle_alpha   90.00
_cell.angle_beta   90.00
_cell.angle_gamma   90.00
#
_symmetry.space_group_name_H-M   'P 1'
#
loop_
_entity.id
_entity.type
_entity.pdbx_description
1 polymer ?
#
loop_
_entity_poly.entity_id
_entity_poly.type
_entity_poly.pdbx_seq_one_letter_code
_entity_poly.pdbx_strand_id
1 'polypeptide(L)'
;MQLVNLMLHKGTNIELLNQKFKELTTESDLLMVFIDFTDVRMLTDDHFNIGNLKPVFSQNTNTTFVQHPTAEARSHTTNLLYNTKLQKHLTGTNGIVKQGLIHLAIPNGWSWGGPASPYCPVYAELFTNSTSDVAL
;
A
#
# COMPACT_ATOMS: atom_id res chain seq x y z
N MET A 1 -0.54 -10.36 14.99
CA MET A 1 -0.39 -9.36 13.91
C MET A 1 -1.78 -8.97 13.46
N GLN A 2 -2.06 -7.67 13.35
CA GLN A 2 -3.29 -7.10 12.86
C GLN A 2 -3.06 -6.61 11.42
N LEU A 3 -3.96 -7.00 10.53
CA LEU A 3 -3.97 -6.63 9.13
C LEU A 3 -5.25 -5.82 8.88
N VAL A 4 -5.12 -4.60 8.39
CA VAL A 4 -6.26 -3.69 8.16
C VAL A 4 -6.30 -3.27 6.71
N ASN A 5 -7.39 -3.54 6.01
CA ASN A 5 -7.60 -2.98 4.67
C ASN A 5 -8.40 -1.68 4.76
N LEU A 6 -7.89 -0.62 4.14
CA LEU A 6 -8.43 0.73 4.23
C LEU A 6 -8.51 1.37 2.84
N MET A 7 -9.73 1.54 2.33
CA MET A 7 -9.98 2.31 1.12
C MET A 7 -10.41 3.72 1.51
N LEU A 8 -9.68 4.73 1.02
CA LEU A 8 -10.04 6.13 1.25
C LEU A 8 -10.99 6.60 0.16
N HIS A 9 -12.08 7.24 0.57
CA HIS A 9 -13.07 7.79 -0.35
C HIS A 9 -12.85 9.28 -0.58
N LYS A 10 -13.47 9.81 -1.65
CA LYS A 10 -13.49 11.23 -1.95
C LYS A 10 -14.00 12.04 -0.74
N GLY A 11 -13.24 13.06 -0.34
CA GLY A 11 -13.59 13.92 0.80
C GLY A 11 -13.18 13.35 2.16
N THR A 12 -12.43 12.24 2.19
CA THR A 12 -11.79 11.76 3.43
C THR A 12 -10.93 12.87 4.03
N ASN A 13 -11.18 13.17 5.31
CA ASN A 13 -10.36 14.08 6.09
C ASN A 13 -9.12 13.31 6.60
N ILE A 14 -7.98 13.51 5.94
CA ILE A 14 -6.73 12.78 6.24
C ILE A 14 -6.15 13.21 7.58
N GLU A 15 -6.33 14.47 7.99
CA GLU A 15 -5.86 14.95 9.28
C GLU A 15 -6.59 14.24 10.44
N LEU A 16 -7.91 14.10 10.34
CA LEU A 16 -8.72 13.35 11.30
C LEU A 16 -8.36 11.85 11.28
N LEU A 17 -8.14 11.28 10.09
CA LEU A 17 -7.69 9.90 9.96
C LEU A 17 -6.35 9.70 10.68
N ASN A 18 -5.39 10.61 10.45
CA ASN A 18 -4.09 10.61 11.10
C ASN A 18 -4.21 10.69 12.62
N GLN A 19 -5.09 11.55 13.13
CA GLN A 19 -5.36 11.65 14.56
C GLN A 19 -5.92 10.33 15.11
N LYS A 20 -6.94 9.75 14.46
CA LYS A 20 -7.54 8.48 14.91
C LYS A 20 -6.54 7.33 14.89
N PHE A 21 -5.68 7.26 13.89
CA PHE A 21 -4.63 6.24 13.88
C PHE A 21 -3.66 6.44 15.05
N LYS A 22 -3.24 7.66 15.37
CA LYS A 22 -2.40 7.92 16.56
C LYS A 22 -3.06 7.48 17.87
N GLU A 23 -4.38 7.68 17.99
CA GLU A 23 -5.14 7.30 19.18
C GLU A 23 -5.39 5.79 19.29
N LEU A 24 -5.64 5.12 18.16
CA LEU A 24 -6.07 3.72 18.12
C LEU A 24 -4.91 2.73 17.98
N THR A 25 -3.76 3.14 17.48
CA THR A 25 -2.60 2.25 17.39
C THR A 25 -1.85 2.21 18.70
N THR A 26 -1.87 1.06 19.38
CA THR A 26 -1.01 0.79 20.53
C THR A 26 0.37 0.36 20.07
N GLU A 27 1.40 0.68 20.86
CA GLU A 27 2.77 0.23 20.58
C GLU A 27 2.95 -1.29 20.77
N SER A 28 1.99 -1.97 21.41
CA SER A 28 2.04 -3.40 21.68
C SER A 28 1.80 -4.26 20.43
N ASP A 29 1.11 -3.74 19.42
CA ASP A 29 0.57 -4.58 18.38
C ASP A 29 1.47 -4.59 17.13
N LEU A 30 1.51 -5.71 16.42
CA LEU A 30 2.14 -5.79 15.10
C LEU A 30 1.08 -5.38 14.08
N LEU A 31 1.16 -4.18 13.52
CA LEU A 31 0.12 -3.61 12.65
C LEU A 31 0.64 -3.37 11.23
N MET A 32 -0.10 -3.89 10.25
CA MET A 32 0.03 -3.56 8.84
C MET A 32 -1.31 -3.05 8.30
N VAL A 33 -1.29 -1.92 7.60
CA VAL A 33 -2.45 -1.31 6.96
C VAL A 33 -2.24 -1.34 5.45
N PHE A 34 -3.14 -1.99 4.73
CA PHE A 34 -3.24 -1.92 3.27
C PHE A 34 -4.09 -0.70 2.96
N ILE A 35 -3.53 0.28 2.26
CA ILE A 35 -4.23 1.54 2.01
C ILE A 35 -4.36 1.85 0.53
N ASP A 36 -5.54 2.30 0.15
CA ASP A 36 -5.87 2.79 -1.18
C ASP A 36 -6.27 4.29 -1.14
N PHE A 37 -5.45 5.12 -1.78
CA PHE A 37 -5.57 6.55 -1.94
C PHE A 37 -6.19 6.97 -3.29
N THR A 38 -6.66 6.03 -4.12
CA THR A 38 -7.17 6.28 -5.49
C THR A 38 -8.13 7.48 -5.56
N ASP A 39 -9.09 7.56 -4.64
CA ASP A 39 -10.14 8.59 -4.67
C ASP A 39 -9.77 9.88 -3.90
N VAL A 40 -8.55 9.98 -3.39
CA VAL A 40 -8.08 11.17 -2.67
C VAL A 40 -7.44 12.19 -3.61
N ARG A 41 -8.07 13.36 -3.71
CA ARG A 41 -7.51 14.51 -4.45
C ARG A 41 -6.48 15.24 -3.61
N MET A 42 -5.47 15.83 -4.27
CA MET A 42 -4.50 16.74 -3.61
C MET A 42 -3.68 16.14 -2.45
N LEU A 43 -3.44 14.82 -2.45
CA LEU A 43 -2.35 14.20 -1.68
C LEU A 43 -1.06 15.02 -1.74
N THR A 44 -0.52 15.35 -0.57
CA THR A 44 0.84 15.86 -0.37
C THR A 44 1.68 14.74 0.22
N ASP A 45 2.99 14.94 0.26
CA ASP A 45 3.95 13.98 0.84
C ASP A 45 3.61 13.64 2.30
N ASP A 46 3.05 14.60 3.04
CA ASP A 46 2.62 14.44 4.43
C ASP A 46 1.46 13.44 4.59
N HIS A 47 0.65 13.22 3.54
CA HIS A 47 -0.51 12.33 3.59
C HIS A 47 -0.15 10.84 3.46
N PHE A 48 1.07 10.51 3.04
CA PHE A 48 1.54 9.12 2.95
C PHE A 48 1.97 8.56 4.31
N ASN A 49 2.14 9.41 5.31
CA ASN A 49 2.44 9.04 6.69
C ASN A 49 1.17 9.15 7.53
N ILE A 50 0.50 8.01 7.76
CA ILE A 50 -0.73 7.99 8.57
C ILE A 50 -0.41 7.70 10.02
N GLY A 51 -0.61 8.70 10.87
CA GLY A 51 -0.30 8.61 12.29
C GLY A 51 1.19 8.34 12.55
N ASN A 52 1.51 7.21 13.19
CA ASN A 52 2.90 6.76 13.42
C ASN A 52 3.31 5.63 12.46
N LEU A 53 2.52 5.37 11.42
CA LEU A 53 2.78 4.33 10.43
C LEU A 53 3.71 4.85 9.33
N LYS A 54 4.61 3.98 8.89
CA LYS A 54 5.56 4.25 7.81
C LYS A 54 5.13 3.50 6.55
N PRO A 55 5.28 4.10 5.36
CA PRO A 55 5.01 3.41 4.11
C PRO A 55 6.10 2.39 3.76
N VAL A 56 5.70 1.30 3.11
CA VAL A 56 6.63 0.34 2.47
C VAL A 56 7.15 0.91 1.17
N PHE A 57 6.27 1.47 0.34
CA PHE A 57 6.63 2.01 -0.95
C PHE A 57 6.80 3.53 -0.89
N SER A 58 7.81 4.06 -1.57
CA SER A 58 7.95 5.52 -1.71
C SER A 58 6.81 6.08 -2.57
N GLN A 59 6.52 7.36 -2.43
CA GLN A 59 5.50 8.05 -3.24
C GLN A 59 5.76 8.03 -4.75
N ASN A 60 6.99 7.72 -5.18
CA ASN A 60 7.35 7.61 -6.59
C ASN A 60 7.18 6.18 -7.13
N THR A 61 6.64 5.25 -6.33
CA THR A 61 6.51 3.82 -6.67
C THR A 61 5.23 3.53 -7.44
N ASN A 62 5.32 3.26 -8.75
CA ASN A 62 4.13 3.12 -9.60
C ASN A 62 3.37 1.80 -9.33
N THR A 63 2.23 1.91 -8.64
CA THR A 63 1.33 0.79 -8.28
C THR A 63 0.17 0.61 -9.27
N THR A 64 0.16 1.31 -10.40
CA THR A 64 -0.83 1.16 -11.47
C THR A 64 -0.26 0.40 -12.67
N PHE A 65 -1.16 -0.26 -13.41
CA PHE A 65 -0.86 -0.93 -14.66
C PHE A 65 -0.89 0.05 -15.83
N VAL A 66 -1.89 0.93 -15.85
CA VAL A 66 -2.09 1.91 -16.92
C VAL A 66 -1.52 3.25 -16.47
N GLN A 67 -0.66 3.86 -17.28
CA GLN A 67 -0.42 5.30 -17.19
C GLN A 67 -1.66 5.98 -17.77
N HIS A 68 -2.52 6.50 -16.91
CA HIS A 68 -3.68 7.25 -17.36
C HIS A 68 -3.19 8.45 -18.22
N PRO A 69 -3.74 8.66 -19.43
CA PRO A 69 -3.27 9.68 -20.36
C PRO A 69 -3.57 11.12 -19.92
N THR A 70 -4.31 11.31 -18.82
CA THR A 70 -4.51 12.62 -18.22
C THR A 70 -3.40 12.90 -17.19
N ALA A 71 -2.74 14.05 -17.32
CA ALA A 71 -1.64 14.51 -16.47
C ALA A 71 -1.95 14.62 -14.96
N GLU A 72 -3.18 14.36 -14.55
CA GLU A 72 -3.68 14.44 -13.17
C GLU A 72 -3.82 13.07 -12.48
N ALA A 73 -3.70 11.96 -13.23
CA ALA A 73 -3.87 10.63 -12.69
C ALA A 73 -2.55 10.14 -12.07
N ARG A 74 -2.50 10.18 -10.74
CA ARG A 74 -1.34 9.74 -9.98
C ARG A 74 -1.13 8.24 -10.16
N SER A 75 0.09 7.85 -10.50
CA SER A 75 0.56 6.46 -10.61
C SER A 75 0.71 5.74 -9.26
N HIS A 76 0.22 6.33 -8.17
CA HIS A 76 0.57 5.99 -6.79
C HIS A 76 -0.69 5.99 -5.92
N THR A 77 -1.46 4.91 -5.99
CA THR A 77 -2.73 4.83 -5.27
C THR A 77 -2.72 3.83 -4.14
N THR A 78 -1.97 2.73 -4.23
CA THR A 78 -1.91 1.73 -3.16
C THR A 78 -0.58 1.76 -2.40
N ASN A 79 -0.61 1.56 -1.08
CA ASN A 79 0.58 1.34 -0.26
C ASN A 79 0.31 0.34 0.88
N LEU A 80 1.39 -0.13 1.50
CA LEU A 80 1.36 -0.86 2.76
C LEU A 80 1.97 0.05 3.82
N LEU A 81 1.28 0.27 4.93
CA LEU A 81 1.80 1.03 6.06
C LEU A 81 2.06 0.09 7.24
N TYR A 82 3.14 0.31 7.97
CA TYR A 82 3.52 -0.51 9.12
C TYR A 82 3.92 0.35 10.31
N ASN A 83 3.73 -0.19 11.52
CA ASN A 83 4.22 0.48 12.73
C ASN A 83 5.66 0.06 13.08
N THR A 84 6.30 0.80 14.00
CA THR A 84 7.68 0.57 14.42
C THR A 84 7.94 -0.85 14.92
N LYS A 85 6.96 -1.50 15.56
CA LYS A 85 7.11 -2.88 16.05
C LYS A 85 7.17 -3.89 14.90
N LEU A 86 6.32 -3.72 13.88
CA LEU A 86 6.35 -4.57 12.70
C LEU A 86 7.60 -4.36 11.84
N GLN A 87 8.24 -3.18 11.92
CA GLN A 87 9.48 -2.90 11.18
C GLN A 87 10.56 -3.96 11.40
N LYS A 88 10.68 -4.52 12.62
CA LYS A 88 11.66 -5.57 12.95
C LYS A 88 11.40 -6.92 12.26
N HIS A 89 10.20 -7.12 11.73
CA HIS A 89 9.79 -8.34 11.06
C HIS A 89 9.85 -8.20 9.54
N LEU A 90 10.03 -7.00 8.99
CA LEU A 90 10.21 -6.80 7.54
C LEU A 90 11.56 -7.37 7.10
N THR A 91 11.55 -8.17 6.04
CA THR A 91 12.80 -8.69 5.43
C THR A 91 13.54 -7.62 4.62
N GLY A 92 12.83 -6.55 4.26
CA GLY A 92 13.29 -5.55 3.29
C GLY A 92 12.84 -5.86 1.86
N THR A 93 12.43 -7.10 1.56
CA THR A 93 11.88 -7.47 0.25
C THR A 93 10.44 -7.01 0.13
N ASN A 94 10.15 -6.26 -0.92
CA ASN A 94 8.81 -5.80 -1.28
C ASN A 94 8.75 -5.59 -2.80
N GLY A 95 7.56 -5.52 -3.37
CA GLY A 95 7.43 -5.28 -4.79
C GLY A 95 6.01 -5.13 -5.30
N ILE A 96 5.93 -4.88 -6.60
CA ILE A 96 4.68 -4.72 -7.35
C ILE A 96 4.58 -5.88 -8.34
N VAL A 97 3.45 -6.57 -8.32
CA VAL A 97 3.18 -7.67 -9.25
C VAL A 97 2.63 -7.08 -10.54
N LYS A 98 3.42 -7.13 -11.63
CA LYS A 98 2.97 -6.71 -12.98
C LYS A 98 2.91 -7.89 -13.95
N GLN A 99 3.80 -8.86 -13.77
CA GLN A 99 3.87 -10.04 -14.62
C GLN A 99 2.63 -10.91 -14.44
N GLY A 100 2.07 -11.39 -15.55
CA GLY A 100 0.91 -12.27 -15.55
C GLY A 100 -0.44 -11.58 -15.32
N LEU A 101 -0.46 -10.24 -15.21
CA LEU A 101 -1.72 -9.49 -15.10
C LEU A 101 -2.37 -9.19 -16.45
N ILE A 102 -1.71 -9.51 -17.56
CA ILE A 102 -2.27 -9.37 -18.91
C ILE A 102 -2.70 -10.74 -19.41
N HIS A 103 -3.88 -10.80 -20.04
CA HIS A 103 -4.35 -12.00 -20.70
C HIS A 103 -5.04 -11.66 -22.02
N LEU A 104 -4.81 -12.47 -23.06
CA LEU A 104 -5.35 -12.24 -24.41
C LEU A 104 -6.88 -12.15 -24.42
N ALA A 105 -7.57 -12.89 -23.55
CA ALA A 105 -9.03 -12.85 -23.45
C ALA A 105 -9.59 -11.65 -22.66
N ILE A 106 -8.75 -10.72 -22.19
CA ILE A 106 -9.21 -9.50 -21.50
C ILE A 106 -9.31 -8.36 -22.52
N PRO A 107 -10.44 -7.63 -22.59
CA PRO A 107 -10.55 -6.46 -23.46
C PRO A 107 -9.62 -5.30 -23.04
N ASN A 108 -9.11 -4.57 -24.03
CA ASN A 108 -8.32 -3.35 -23.86
C ASN A 108 -8.77 -2.29 -24.88
N GLY A 109 -9.83 -1.55 -24.55
CA GLY A 109 -10.50 -0.68 -25.51
C GLY A 109 -11.04 -1.49 -26.70
N TRP A 110 -10.62 -1.13 -27.91
CA TRP A 110 -10.97 -1.84 -29.15
C TRP A 110 -10.05 -3.03 -29.48
N SER A 111 -9.17 -3.42 -28.56
CA SER A 111 -8.20 -4.52 -28.73
C SER A 111 -8.34 -5.59 -27.66
N TRP A 112 -7.66 -6.73 -27.85
CA TRP A 112 -7.54 -7.83 -26.89
C TRP A 112 -6.17 -7.77 -26.18
N GLY A 113 -6.00 -8.46 -25.06
CA GLY A 113 -4.75 -8.44 -24.29
C GLY A 113 -4.70 -7.33 -23.24
N GLY A 114 -5.82 -7.06 -22.57
CA GLY A 114 -5.90 -6.08 -21.49
C GLY A 114 -5.39 -6.57 -20.15
N PRO A 115 -5.15 -5.63 -19.21
CA PRO A 115 -4.84 -5.98 -17.84
C PRO A 115 -6.09 -6.40 -17.07
N ALA A 116 -5.92 -7.32 -16.12
CA ALA A 116 -6.99 -7.73 -15.21
C ALA A 116 -7.51 -6.59 -14.33
N SER A 117 -6.70 -5.56 -14.11
CA SER A 117 -7.04 -4.35 -13.34
C SER A 117 -6.15 -3.19 -13.77
N PRO A 118 -6.63 -1.93 -13.69
CA PRO A 118 -5.76 -0.75 -13.80
C PRO A 118 -4.76 -0.63 -12.63
N TYR A 119 -4.95 -1.38 -11.54
CA TYR A 119 -4.07 -1.41 -10.36
C TYR A 119 -3.26 -2.70 -10.29
N CYS A 120 -2.01 -2.60 -9.87
CA CYS A 120 -1.13 -3.74 -9.65
C CYS A 120 -1.15 -4.16 -8.18
N PRO A 121 -1.24 -5.46 -7.85
CA PRO A 121 -1.04 -5.94 -6.51
C PRO A 121 0.35 -5.57 -6.00
N VAL A 122 0.45 -5.30 -4.70
CA VAL A 122 1.70 -5.02 -4.01
C VAL A 122 1.94 -6.03 -2.89
N TYR A 123 3.20 -6.30 -2.58
CA TYR A 123 3.57 -7.24 -1.52
C TYR A 123 4.75 -6.72 -0.70
N ALA A 124 4.84 -7.18 0.54
CA ALA A 124 6.01 -7.07 1.41
C ALA A 124 6.22 -8.42 2.10
N GLU A 125 7.48 -8.80 2.32
CA GLU A 125 7.83 -10.04 3.01
C GLU A 125 8.10 -9.79 4.49
N LEU A 126 7.67 -10.75 5.31
CA LEU A 126 7.78 -10.72 6.77
C LEU A 126 8.41 -12.03 7.27
N PHE A 127 9.28 -11.93 8.28
CA PHE A 127 9.71 -13.08 9.07
C PHE A 127 8.55 -13.54 9.97
N THR A 128 8.25 -14.85 9.95
CA THR A 128 7.15 -15.45 10.70
C THR A 128 7.56 -15.96 12.08
N ASN A 129 8.85 -16.12 12.35
CA ASN A 129 9.39 -16.65 13.60
C ASN A 129 10.33 -15.65 14.27
N SER A 130 10.10 -15.41 15.57
CA SER A 130 11.20 -15.08 16.47
C SER A 130 12.06 -16.34 16.60
N THR A 131 13.32 -16.31 16.19
CA THR A 131 14.31 -17.19 16.81
C THR A 131 14.26 -16.89 18.31
N SER A 132 13.53 -17.71 19.07
CA SER A 132 13.79 -17.89 20.49
C SER A 132 15.26 -18.21 20.61
N ASP A 133 15.95 -17.48 21.49
CA ASP A 133 17.32 -17.73 21.89
C ASP A 133 17.65 -19.23 21.89
N VAL A 134 18.35 -19.69 20.87
CA VAL A 134 19.20 -20.87 21.00
C VAL A 134 20.61 -20.34 20.84
N ALA A 135 21.15 -19.94 21.99
CA ALA A 135 22.57 -19.78 22.19
C ALA A 135 23.31 -21.02 21.68
N LEU A 136 24.35 -20.81 20.88
CA LEU A 136 25.52 -21.66 20.78
C LEU A 136 26.76 -20.77 20.85
#